data_AF-A0A800F905-F1
#
_entry.id   AF-A0A800F905-F1
#
_cell.length_a   1.000
_cell.length_b   1.000
_cell.length_c   1.000
_cell.angle_alpha   90.00
_cell.angle_beta   90.00
_cell.angle_gamma   90.00
#
_symmetry.space_group_name_H-M   'P 1'
#
loop_
_entity.id
_entity.type
_entity.pdbx_description
1 polymer ?
#
loop_
_entity_poly.entity_id
_entity_poly.type
_entity_poly.pdbx_seq_one_letter_code
_entity_poly.pdbx_strand_id
1 'polypeptide(L)'
;MGNNADAAAVREFLQGTFGDAVTNKSQLVLWSARDKRSRWTSSIDEAVVAVGEISRISDPYYGCCLQDRDAAEEERKLRTGKDRAAMEFCRGYAATTRVVPGIWLDLDVANDSHEKLGLPTTMHDVQKILDALPLKPTWIVKTGGGLHVYWLFQEPWVLESDIERRRAAGLGQEW
;
A
#
# COMPACT_ATOMS: atom_id res chain seq x y z
N MET A 1 -2.10 26.86 6.43
CA MET A 1 -1.45 26.95 5.09
C MET A 1 -0.77 25.65 4.67
N GLY A 2 -1.04 24.50 5.30
CA GLY A 2 -0.75 23.18 4.71
C GLY A 2 -2.07 22.61 4.19
N ASN A 3 -2.23 22.48 2.87
CA ASN A 3 -3.33 21.68 2.31
C ASN A 3 -3.21 21.43 0.79
N ASN A 4 -2.51 22.28 0.02
CA ASN A 4 -2.37 22.06 -1.42
C ASN A 4 -1.10 21.33 -1.82
N ALA A 5 0.03 21.58 -1.14
CA ALA A 5 1.29 20.89 -1.42
C ALA A 5 1.21 19.39 -1.09
N ASP A 6 0.55 19.03 0.02
CA ASP A 6 0.39 17.63 0.44
C ASP A 6 -0.54 16.85 -0.50
N ALA A 7 -1.64 17.47 -0.95
CA ALA A 7 -2.57 16.83 -1.88
C ALA A 7 -1.93 16.59 -3.27
N ALA A 8 -1.11 17.53 -3.75
CA ALA A 8 -0.38 17.38 -5.01
C ALA A 8 0.67 16.26 -4.93
N ALA A 9 1.44 16.19 -3.84
CA ALA A 9 2.42 15.12 -3.63
C ALA A 9 1.76 13.74 -3.48
N VAL A 10 0.64 13.65 -2.73
CA VAL A 10 -0.16 12.43 -2.63
C VAL A 10 -0.65 11.99 -4.00
N ARG A 11 -1.20 12.92 -4.79
CA ARG A 11 -1.65 12.62 -6.15
C ARG A 11 -0.51 12.13 -7.02
N GLU A 12 0.61 12.83 -7.05
CA GLU A 12 1.79 12.46 -7.85
C GLU A 12 2.24 11.03 -7.50
N PHE A 13 2.35 10.74 -6.21
CA PHE A 13 2.72 9.41 -5.74
C PHE A 13 1.71 8.33 -6.15
N LEU A 14 0.41 8.54 -5.90
CA LEU A 14 -0.62 7.54 -6.21
C LEU A 14 -0.79 7.36 -7.73
N GLN A 15 -0.74 8.45 -8.50
CA GLN A 15 -0.79 8.42 -9.96
C GLN A 15 0.44 7.71 -10.54
N GLY A 16 1.63 8.00 -10.02
CA GLY A 16 2.87 7.36 -10.45
C GLY A 16 2.98 5.89 -10.05
N THR A 17 2.31 5.49 -8.98
CA THR A 17 2.32 4.10 -8.49
C THR A 17 1.26 3.22 -9.14
N PHE A 18 0.04 3.72 -9.23
CA PHE A 18 -1.11 2.92 -9.69
C PHE A 18 -1.70 3.42 -11.01
N GLY A 19 -1.67 4.73 -11.24
CA GLY A 19 -2.18 5.36 -12.46
C GLY A 19 -3.56 4.87 -12.86
N ASP A 20 -3.71 4.54 -14.14
CA ASP A 20 -4.97 4.09 -14.74
C ASP A 20 -5.36 2.66 -14.32
N ALA A 21 -4.51 1.96 -13.55
CA ALA A 21 -4.87 0.66 -13.00
C ALA A 21 -5.91 0.78 -11.87
N VAL A 22 -6.11 1.97 -11.27
CA VAL A 22 -7.19 2.19 -10.30
C VAL A 22 -8.52 2.31 -11.05
N THR A 23 -9.39 1.33 -10.88
CA THR A 23 -10.70 1.28 -11.55
C THR A 23 -11.76 0.72 -10.62
N ASN A 24 -13.00 0.64 -11.08
CA ASN A 24 -14.06 -0.07 -10.36
C ASN A 24 -13.77 -1.57 -10.18
N LYS A 25 -12.96 -2.19 -11.03
CA LYS A 25 -12.56 -3.61 -10.96
C LYS A 25 -11.26 -3.85 -10.19
N SER A 26 -10.50 -2.79 -9.90
CA SER A 26 -9.18 -2.84 -9.26
C SER A 26 -9.05 -1.61 -8.37
N GLN A 27 -9.55 -1.72 -7.15
CA GLN A 27 -9.71 -0.60 -6.25
C GLN A 27 -8.51 -0.43 -5.33
N LEU A 28 -8.14 0.83 -5.09
CA LEU A 28 -7.15 1.19 -4.07
C LEU A 28 -7.85 1.27 -2.71
N VAL A 29 -7.28 0.59 -1.72
CA VAL A 29 -7.83 0.57 -0.37
C VAL A 29 -6.99 1.43 0.56
N LEU A 30 -7.61 2.43 1.17
CA LEU A 30 -7.02 3.29 2.19
C LEU A 30 -7.53 2.89 3.57
N TRP A 31 -6.71 2.99 4.60
CA TRP A 31 -7.07 2.57 5.95
C TRP A 31 -6.64 3.60 7.00
N SER A 32 -7.46 3.76 8.04
CA SER A 32 -7.18 4.63 9.18
C SER A 32 -7.02 3.80 10.45
N ALA A 33 -5.95 4.06 11.20
CA ALA A 33 -5.69 3.39 12.48
C ALA A 33 -6.63 3.87 13.59
N ARG A 34 -7.11 5.11 13.52
CA ARG A 34 -7.95 5.73 14.55
C ARG A 34 -9.33 5.10 14.63
N ASP A 35 -10.00 4.96 13.49
CA ASP A 35 -11.35 4.39 13.40
C ASP A 35 -11.36 2.91 12.95
N LYS A 36 -10.19 2.39 12.56
CA LYS A 36 -9.98 1.03 12.04
C LYS A 36 -10.78 0.75 10.77
N ARG A 37 -11.17 1.77 10.01
CA ARG A 37 -12.00 1.63 8.80
C ARG A 37 -11.21 1.83 7.50
N SER A 38 -11.70 1.17 6.46
CA SER A 38 -11.14 1.11 5.12
C SER A 38 -12.02 1.92 4.16
N ARG A 39 -11.40 2.71 3.29
CA ARG A 39 -12.04 3.43 2.18
C ARG A 39 -11.58 2.76 0.90
N TRP A 40 -12.53 2.22 0.16
CA TRP A 40 -12.31 1.59 -1.13
C TRP A 40 -12.56 2.63 -2.22
N THR A 41 -11.55 2.89 -3.03
CA THR A 41 -11.54 3.97 -4.02
C THR A 41 -11.29 3.43 -5.41
N SER A 42 -12.02 3.97 -6.38
CA SER A 42 -12.05 3.51 -7.77
C SER A 42 -11.38 4.48 -8.74
N SER A 43 -10.85 5.59 -8.23
CA SER A 43 -10.04 6.56 -8.97
C SER A 43 -8.99 7.21 -8.05
N ILE A 44 -7.97 7.82 -8.66
CA ILE A 44 -6.96 8.60 -7.93
C ILE A 44 -7.60 9.83 -7.25
N ASP A 45 -8.61 10.44 -7.86
CA ASP A 45 -9.32 11.58 -7.27
C ASP A 45 -10.02 11.20 -5.96
N GLU A 46 -10.75 10.08 -5.96
CA GLU A 46 -11.38 9.53 -4.76
C GLU A 46 -10.33 9.20 -3.69
N ALA A 47 -9.20 8.62 -4.10
CA ALA A 47 -8.10 8.29 -3.19
C ALA A 47 -7.50 9.55 -2.53
N VAL A 48 -7.23 10.61 -3.28
CA VAL A 48 -6.70 11.87 -2.75
C VAL A 48 -7.66 12.49 -1.75
N VAL A 49 -8.97 12.50 -2.04
CA VAL A 49 -10.00 12.99 -1.11
C VAL A 49 -10.00 12.16 0.17
N ALA A 50 -10.03 10.83 0.05
CA ALA A 50 -10.06 9.94 1.20
C ALA A 50 -8.78 10.03 2.06
N VAL A 51 -7.60 10.23 1.45
CA VAL A 51 -6.36 10.53 2.18
C VAL A 51 -6.52 11.82 2.99
N GLY A 52 -7.06 12.89 2.39
CA GLY A 52 -7.31 14.16 3.08
C GLY A 52 -8.30 14.04 4.23
N GLU A 53 -9.33 13.20 4.10
CA GLU A 53 -10.28 12.91 5.17
C GLU A 53 -9.64 12.13 6.32
N ILE A 54 -8.89 11.07 6.00
CA ILE A 54 -8.18 10.26 7.00
C ILE A 54 -7.16 11.14 7.75
N SER A 55 -6.41 11.98 7.04
CA SER A 55 -5.37 12.85 7.62
C SER A 55 -5.90 13.82 8.69
N ARG A 56 -7.22 14.06 8.75
CA ARG A 56 -7.85 14.86 9.82
C ARG A 56 -7.99 14.10 11.14
N ILE A 57 -7.90 12.78 11.12
CA ILE A 57 -8.16 11.90 12.28
C ILE A 57 -7.02 10.92 12.59
N SER A 58 -6.17 10.60 11.62
CA SER A 58 -4.98 9.74 11.78
C SER A 58 -4.06 9.81 10.58
N ASP A 59 -2.89 9.19 10.69
CA ASP A 59 -2.06 8.91 9.52
C ASP A 59 -2.80 7.97 8.54
N PRO A 60 -2.80 8.29 7.24
CA PRO A 60 -3.39 7.45 6.20
C PRO A 60 -2.45 6.29 5.81
N TYR A 61 -3.02 5.10 5.73
CA TYR A 61 -2.37 3.91 5.17
C TYR A 61 -3.01 3.54 3.84
N TYR A 62 -2.29 2.85 2.98
CA TYR A 62 -2.80 2.35 1.71
C TYR A 62 -2.35 0.92 1.45
N GLY A 63 -3.15 0.16 0.71
CA GLY A 63 -2.75 -1.15 0.20
C GLY A 63 -1.72 -1.00 -0.92
N CYS A 64 -0.62 -1.73 -0.85
CA CYS A 64 0.42 -1.74 -1.89
C CYS A 64 -0.04 -2.44 -3.19
N CYS A 65 -1.17 -3.15 -3.15
CA CYS A 65 -1.79 -3.79 -4.30
C CYS A 65 -3.26 -3.41 -4.43
N LEU A 66 -3.76 -3.34 -5.65
CA LEU A 66 -5.18 -3.07 -5.91
C LEU A 66 -6.00 -4.35 -5.73
N GLN A 67 -7.23 -4.20 -5.25
CA GLN A 67 -8.10 -5.29 -4.84
C GLN A 67 -9.34 -5.37 -5.74
N ASP A 68 -9.80 -6.59 -5.99
CA ASP A 68 -11.15 -6.85 -6.47
C ASP A 68 -12.10 -6.77 -5.26
N ARG A 69 -12.99 -5.77 -5.26
CA ARG A 69 -13.89 -5.50 -4.14
C ARG A 69 -14.95 -6.59 -3.97
N ASP A 70 -15.52 -7.07 -5.07
CA ASP A 70 -16.59 -8.06 -5.03
C ASP A 70 -16.03 -9.39 -4.55
N ALA A 71 -14.85 -9.78 -5.05
CA ALA A 71 -14.14 -10.95 -4.55
C ALA A 71 -13.75 -10.81 -3.07
N ALA A 72 -13.32 -9.63 -2.63
CA ALA A 72 -13.01 -9.35 -1.22
C ALA A 72 -14.24 -9.42 -0.32
N GLU A 73 -15.41 -9.01 -0.80
CA GLU A 73 -16.66 -9.13 -0.06
C GLU A 73 -17.06 -10.59 0.12
N GLU A 74 -17.01 -11.39 -0.95
CA GLU A 74 -17.32 -12.82 -0.89
C GLU A 74 -16.33 -13.58 0.01
N GLU A 75 -15.03 -13.32 -0.14
CA GLU A 75 -13.99 -13.91 0.71
C GLU A 75 -14.19 -13.53 2.18
N ARG A 76 -14.62 -12.30 2.47
CA ARG A 76 -14.93 -11.87 3.83
C ARG A 76 -16.16 -12.59 4.38
N LYS A 77 -17.25 -12.70 3.60
CA LYS A 77 -18.46 -13.44 4.01
C LYS A 77 -18.13 -14.88 4.37
N LEU A 78 -17.28 -15.53 3.59
CA LEU A 78 -16.80 -16.89 3.87
C LEU A 78 -16.01 -16.97 5.18
N ARG A 79 -15.16 -15.98 5.47
CA ARG A 79 -14.29 -15.96 6.67
C ARG A 79 -14.99 -15.56 7.96
N THR A 80 -15.97 -14.64 7.91
CA THR A 80 -16.55 -14.03 9.12
C THR A 80 -18.03 -14.35 9.35
N GLY A 81 -18.68 -15.03 8.40
CA GLY A 81 -20.12 -15.16 8.34
C GLY A 81 -20.81 -13.89 7.82
N LYS A 82 -22.06 -14.05 7.33
CA LYS A 82 -22.82 -13.00 6.61
C LYS A 82 -23.05 -11.72 7.43
N ASP A 83 -23.24 -11.84 8.75
CA ASP A 83 -23.61 -10.72 9.62
C ASP A 83 -22.44 -9.78 9.98
N ARG A 84 -21.20 -10.12 9.58
CA ARG A 84 -19.98 -9.32 9.88
C ARG A 84 -19.22 -8.83 8.63
N ALA A 85 -19.87 -8.89 7.46
CA ALA A 85 -19.26 -8.62 6.15
C ALA A 85 -19.17 -7.14 5.75
N ALA A 86 -19.14 -6.20 6.70
CA ALA A 86 -19.03 -4.78 6.38
C ALA A 86 -17.65 -4.47 5.75
N MET A 87 -17.67 -4.01 4.49
CA MET A 87 -16.45 -3.73 3.71
C MET A 87 -15.60 -2.59 4.28
N GLU A 88 -16.20 -1.71 5.09
CA GLU A 88 -15.44 -0.69 5.83
C GLU A 88 -14.45 -1.29 6.84
N PHE A 89 -14.56 -2.57 7.19
CA PHE A 89 -13.57 -3.25 8.03
C PHE A 89 -12.72 -4.26 7.25
N CYS A 90 -12.79 -4.22 5.91
CA CYS A 90 -12.07 -5.10 4.99
C CYS A 90 -11.01 -4.33 4.22
N ARG A 91 -9.79 -4.89 4.17
CA ARG A 91 -8.67 -4.31 3.40
C ARG A 91 -8.34 -5.10 2.12
N GLY A 92 -9.12 -6.15 1.84
CA GLY A 92 -8.80 -7.15 0.84
C GLY A 92 -7.95 -8.30 1.41
N TYR A 93 -7.64 -9.25 0.54
CA TYR A 93 -6.93 -10.48 0.84
C TYR A 93 -5.92 -10.78 -0.27
N ALA A 94 -4.93 -11.63 0.03
CA ALA A 94 -4.02 -12.13 -1.00
C ALA A 94 -4.79 -12.78 -2.17
N ALA A 95 -5.86 -13.52 -1.86
CA ALA A 95 -6.74 -14.18 -2.83
C ALA A 95 -7.52 -13.20 -3.73
N THR A 96 -7.68 -11.95 -3.32
CA THR A 96 -8.52 -10.94 -4.01
C THR A 96 -7.69 -9.82 -4.62
N THR A 97 -6.37 -9.97 -4.58
CA THR A 97 -5.44 -9.03 -5.19
C THR A 97 -5.54 -9.12 -6.72
N ARG A 98 -5.69 -7.95 -7.35
CA ARG A 98 -5.94 -7.80 -8.80
C ARG A 98 -4.77 -7.18 -9.54
N VAL A 99 -4.07 -6.21 -8.93
CA VAL A 99 -2.93 -5.54 -9.57
C VAL A 99 -1.80 -5.35 -8.58
N VAL A 100 -0.58 -5.66 -9.01
CA VAL A 100 0.66 -5.41 -8.27
C VAL A 100 1.48 -4.39 -9.07
N PRO A 101 1.68 -3.16 -8.56
CA PRO A 101 2.37 -2.11 -9.30
C PRO A 101 3.89 -2.31 -9.36
N GLY A 102 4.44 -3.11 -8.45
CA GLY A 102 5.85 -3.36 -8.30
C GLY A 102 6.16 -4.11 -7.02
N ILE A 103 7.42 -4.12 -6.63
CA ILE A 103 7.88 -4.62 -5.34
C ILE A 103 8.23 -3.45 -4.43
N TRP A 104 8.19 -3.70 -3.12
CA TRP A 104 8.50 -2.69 -2.13
C TRP A 104 9.24 -3.29 -0.95
N LEU A 105 9.97 -2.42 -0.24
CA LEU A 105 10.70 -2.74 0.96
C LEU A 105 10.38 -1.69 2.03
N ASP A 106 10.03 -2.16 3.22
CA ASP A 106 9.87 -1.32 4.40
C ASP A 106 11.17 -1.35 5.21
N LEU A 107 11.84 -0.20 5.30
CA LEU A 107 13.10 -0.02 6.00
C LEU A 107 12.87 0.80 7.26
N ASP A 108 12.62 0.12 8.37
CA ASP A 108 12.52 0.72 9.69
C ASP A 108 13.87 1.26 10.17
N VAL A 109 13.87 2.47 10.77
CA VAL A 109 14.99 2.98 11.57
C VAL A 109 14.73 2.64 13.02
N ALA A 110 15.78 2.22 13.74
CA ALA A 110 15.67 2.00 15.18
C ALA A 110 15.21 3.29 15.87
N ASN A 111 14.11 3.18 16.61
CA ASN A 111 13.61 4.22 17.50
C ASN A 111 13.35 3.58 18.87
N ASP A 112 13.15 4.39 19.91
CA ASP A 112 12.89 3.91 21.29
C ASP A 112 11.61 3.04 21.41
N SER A 113 10.83 2.89 20.33
CA SER A 113 9.55 2.19 20.30
C SER A 113 9.59 0.80 19.62
N HIS A 114 10.74 0.32 19.12
CA HIS A 114 10.82 -0.93 18.34
C HIS A 114 11.60 -2.05 19.08
N GLU A 115 10.94 -3.21 19.27
CA GLU A 115 11.52 -4.41 19.91
C GLU A 115 12.50 -5.22 19.00
N LYS A 116 12.71 -4.80 17.75
CA LYS A 116 13.55 -5.54 16.79
C LYS A 116 15.04 -5.20 16.95
N LEU A 117 15.83 -6.21 17.32
CA LEU A 117 17.31 -6.14 17.31
C LEU A 117 17.85 -6.09 15.87
N GLY A 118 18.88 -5.27 15.62
CA GLY A 118 19.60 -5.22 14.34
C GLY A 118 19.09 -4.22 13.30
N LEU A 119 18.20 -3.31 13.67
CA LEU A 119 17.76 -2.23 12.78
C LEU A 119 18.87 -1.17 12.58
N PRO A 120 18.93 -0.52 11.41
CA PRO A 120 19.75 0.68 11.20
C PRO A 120 19.43 1.72 12.27
N THR A 121 20.44 2.23 12.97
CA THR A 121 20.25 3.22 14.03
C THR A 121 20.21 4.65 13.51
N THR A 122 20.55 4.85 12.24
CA THR A 122 20.57 6.16 11.61
C THR A 122 20.03 6.10 10.18
N MET A 123 19.51 7.24 9.69
CA MET A 123 19.16 7.41 8.27
C MET A 123 20.35 7.19 7.33
N HIS A 124 21.57 7.43 7.80
CA HIS A 124 22.78 7.18 7.03
C HIS A 124 23.00 5.68 6.79
N ASP A 125 22.69 4.84 7.78
CA ASP A 125 22.82 3.38 7.63
C ASP A 125 21.71 2.80 6.75
N VAL A 126 20.50 3.39 6.79
CA VAL A 126 19.45 3.07 5.80
C VAL A 126 19.90 3.42 4.38
N GLN A 127 20.54 4.58 4.19
CA GLN A 127 21.06 4.97 2.88
C GLN A 127 22.13 3.99 2.37
N LYS A 128 23.03 3.50 3.23
CA LYS A 128 24.02 2.48 2.84
C LYS A 128 23.37 1.19 2.36
N ILE A 129 22.27 0.76 2.99
CA ILE A 129 21.52 -0.43 2.55
C ILE A 129 20.98 -0.17 1.13
N LEU A 130 20.38 1.00 0.89
CA LEU A 130 19.86 1.36 -0.43
C LEU A 130 20.94 1.44 -1.50
N ASP A 131 22.10 2.01 -1.17
CA ASP A 131 23.23 2.14 -2.08
C ASP A 131 23.87 0.78 -2.42
N ALA A 132 23.68 -0.23 -1.57
CA ALA A 132 24.16 -1.60 -1.80
C ALA A 132 23.22 -2.42 -2.71
N LEU A 133 21.98 -1.97 -2.94
CA LEU A 133 21.04 -2.67 -3.80
C LEU A 133 21.41 -2.47 -5.28
N PRO A 134 21.29 -3.52 -6.11
CA PRO A 134 21.70 -3.47 -7.51
C PRO A 134 20.79 -2.58 -8.37
N LEU A 135 19.57 -2.30 -7.90
CA LEU A 135 18.56 -1.54 -8.62
C LEU A 135 18.17 -0.30 -7.84
N LYS A 136 18.10 0.85 -8.53
CA LYS A 136 17.64 2.10 -7.93
C LYS A 136 16.11 2.08 -7.76
N PRO A 137 15.59 2.50 -6.59
CA PRO A 137 14.15 2.62 -6.40
C PRO A 137 13.51 3.63 -7.36
N THR A 138 12.27 3.35 -7.75
CA THR A 138 11.37 4.30 -8.43
C THR A 138 10.84 5.35 -7.46
N TRP A 139 10.45 4.93 -6.24
CA TRP A 139 10.01 5.83 -5.18
C TRP A 139 10.72 5.53 -3.87
N ILE A 140 11.00 6.60 -3.12
CA ILE A 140 11.42 6.54 -1.72
C ILE A 140 10.50 7.47 -0.96
N VAL A 141 9.64 6.88 -0.11
CA VAL A 141 8.70 7.60 0.74
C VAL A 141 9.25 7.63 2.15
N LYS A 142 9.53 8.82 2.67
CA LYS A 142 9.92 8.99 4.07
C LYS A 142 8.67 8.86 4.95
N THR A 143 8.70 7.94 5.90
CA THR A 143 7.64 7.74 6.89
C THR A 143 8.14 8.18 8.27
N GLY A 144 7.24 8.26 9.26
CA GLY A 144 7.63 8.56 10.64
C GLY A 144 8.51 7.49 11.29
N GLY A 145 8.53 6.26 10.75
CA GLY A 145 9.29 5.12 11.27
C GLY A 145 10.51 4.72 10.44
N GLY A 146 10.67 5.26 9.23
CA GLY A 146 11.71 4.82 8.31
C GLY A 146 11.47 5.22 6.86
N LEU A 147 11.78 4.32 5.92
CA LEU A 147 11.58 4.50 4.49
C LEU A 147 10.71 3.39 3.91
N HIS A 148 9.72 3.77 3.12
CA HIS A 148 9.00 2.86 2.26
C HIS A 148 9.52 3.02 0.82
N VAL A 149 10.11 1.96 0.29
CA VAL A 149 10.92 2.00 -0.93
C VAL A 149 10.27 1.14 -2.00
N TYR A 150 10.19 1.62 -3.24
CA TYR A 150 9.44 0.98 -4.32
C TYR A 150 10.29 0.80 -5.56
N TRP A 151 10.18 -0.37 -6.20
CA TRP A 151 10.62 -0.61 -7.57
C TRP A 151 9.40 -1.00 -8.40
N LEU A 152 8.91 -0.06 -9.19
CA LEU A 152 7.72 -0.28 -10.01
C LEU A 152 8.08 -1.07 -11.27
N PHE A 153 7.14 -1.91 -11.70
CA PHE A 153 7.23 -2.55 -13.00
C PHE A 153 7.02 -1.51 -14.11
N GLN A 154 7.53 -1.80 -15.30
CA GLN A 154 7.24 -0.95 -16.47
C GLN A 154 5.73 -0.89 -16.75
N GLU A 155 5.02 -2.00 -16.55
CA GLU A 155 3.57 -2.09 -16.58
C GLU A 155 3.10 -2.81 -15.30
N PRO A 156 2.07 -2.30 -14.58
CA PRO A 156 1.53 -2.97 -13.40
C PRO A 156 1.09 -4.40 -13.73
N TRP A 157 1.45 -5.34 -12.88
CA TRP A 157 1.10 -6.74 -13.10
C TRP A 157 -0.36 -7.00 -12.72
N VAL A 158 -1.20 -7.12 -13.75
CA VAL A 158 -2.60 -7.55 -13.62
C VAL A 158 -2.64 -9.07 -13.39
N LEU A 159 -3.20 -9.50 -12.26
CA LEU A 159 -3.26 -10.90 -11.86
C LEU A 159 -4.61 -11.50 -12.24
N GLU A 160 -4.60 -12.48 -13.13
CA GLU A 160 -5.81 -13.13 -13.67
C GLU A 160 -6.07 -14.50 -13.03
N SER A 161 -5.10 -15.05 -12.28
CA SER A 161 -5.22 -16.37 -11.67
C SER A 161 -4.63 -16.48 -10.26
N ASP A 162 -5.04 -17.52 -9.53
CA ASP A 162 -4.44 -17.87 -8.23
C ASP A 162 -2.97 -18.30 -8.35
N ILE A 163 -2.56 -18.80 -9.52
CA ILE A 163 -1.16 -19.13 -9.78
C ILE A 163 -0.34 -17.84 -9.82
N GLU A 164 -0.82 -16.80 -10.50
CA GLU A 164 -0.15 -15.50 -10.55
C GLU A 164 -0.15 -14.80 -9.20
N ARG A 165 -1.27 -14.85 -8.45
CA ARG A 165 -1.30 -14.34 -7.06
C ARG A 165 -0.24 -14.98 -6.18
N ARG A 166 -0.05 -16.31 -6.27
CA ARG A 166 1.01 -17.02 -5.54
C ARG A 166 2.41 -16.63 -6.01
N ARG A 167 2.62 -16.47 -7.32
CA ARG A 167 3.91 -16.00 -7.86
C ARG A 167 4.24 -14.58 -7.39
N ALA A 168 3.27 -13.67 -7.43
CA ALA A 168 3.44 -12.30 -6.95
C ALA A 168 3.76 -12.26 -5.46
N ALA A 169 3.11 -13.10 -4.64
CA ALA A 169 3.44 -13.23 -3.22
C ALA A 169 4.87 -13.75 -2.99
N GLY A 170 5.36 -14.65 -3.85
CA GLY A 170 6.73 -15.17 -3.79
C GLY A 170 7.79 -14.12 -4.12
N LEU A 171 7.54 -13.24 -5.10
CA LEU A 171 8.49 -12.16 -5.45
C LEU A 171 8.81 -11.25 -4.27
N GLY A 172 7.85 -10.99 -3.38
CA GLY A 172 8.07 -10.19 -2.18
C GLY A 172 8.91 -10.89 -1.10
N GLN A 173 9.16 -12.20 -1.21
CA GLN A 173 10.00 -12.98 -0.28
C GLN A 173 11.40 -13.27 -0.81
N GLU A 174 11.64 -13.07 -2.10
CA GLU A 174 12.91 -13.37 -2.78
C GLU A 174 13.85 -12.16 -2.91
N TRP A 175 13.43 -10.99 -2.41
CA TRP A 175 14.15 -9.72 -2.44
C TRP A 175 14.63 -9.28 -1.06
#